data_AF-A0A9J6ATE5-F1
#
_entry.id   AF-A0A9J6ATE5-F1
#
_cell.length_a   1.000
_cell.length_b   1.000
_cell.length_c   1.000
_cell.angle_alpha   90.00
_cell.angle_beta   90.00
_cell.angle_gamma   90.00
#
_symmetry.space_group_name_H-M   'P 1'
#
loop_
_entity.id
_entity.type
_entity.pdbx_description
1 polymer ?
#
loop_
_entity_poly.entity_id
_entity_poly.type
_entity_poly.pdbx_seq_one_letter_code
_entity_poly.pdbx_strand_id
1 'polypeptide(L)'
;MRCLHLLLSKFQERRVIIWGTISHLKSLLSFCLPCNDVAARKAAIEAAERSKIQADNIGHKLLSKMGWREGEGLGSSKSGIADPITAGSVKSNNLGVGAHQPGEVTPEDDIYDQYKKRMMLGYKYRPNPLEDNNF
;
A
#
# COMPACT_ATOMS: atom_id res chain seq x y z
N MET A 1 -29.66 -5.12 -51.24
CA MET A 1 -28.83 -4.70 -50.09
C MET A 1 -29.40 -5.18 -48.74
N ARG A 2 -29.63 -6.49 -48.56
CA ARG A 2 -30.11 -7.06 -47.27
C ARG A 2 -29.17 -8.09 -46.64
N CYS A 3 -28.16 -8.59 -47.35
CA CYS A 3 -27.17 -9.52 -46.78
C CYS A 3 -26.04 -8.84 -45.99
N LEU A 4 -25.68 -7.59 -46.32
CA LEU A 4 -24.59 -6.89 -45.62
C LEU A 4 -24.96 -6.45 -44.19
N HIS A 5 -26.26 -6.28 -43.91
CA HIS A 5 -26.76 -5.83 -42.60
C HIS A 5 -26.82 -6.97 -41.56
N LEU A 6 -26.89 -8.24 -42.00
CA LEU A 6 -26.93 -9.40 -41.10
C LEU A 6 -25.53 -9.82 -40.62
N LEU A 7 -24.47 -9.50 -41.37
CA LEU A 7 -23.09 -9.81 -40.98
C LEU A 7 -22.54 -8.86 -39.90
N LEU A 8 -22.98 -7.59 -39.88
CA LEU A 8 -22.59 -6.66 -38.82
C LEU A 8 -23.24 -6.96 -37.47
N SER A 9 -24.44 -7.56 -37.45
CA SER A 9 -25.14 -7.89 -36.19
C SER A 9 -24.45 -9.02 -35.41
N LYS A 10 -23.86 -10.01 -36.11
CA LYS A 10 -23.12 -11.12 -35.47
C LYS A 10 -21.68 -10.75 -35.08
N PHE A 11 -21.18 -9.59 -35.51
CA PHE A 11 -19.88 -9.06 -35.10
C PHE A 11 -19.95 -8.34 -33.75
N GLN A 12 -21.13 -7.86 -33.34
CA GLN A 12 -21.33 -7.23 -32.03
C GLN A 12 -21.44 -8.26 -30.89
N GLU A 13 -22.12 -9.39 -31.09
CA GLU A 13 -22.27 -10.42 -30.05
C GLU A 13 -20.95 -11.14 -29.68
N ARG A 14 -19.94 -11.13 -30.56
CA ARG A 14 -18.61 -11.67 -30.22
C ARG A 14 -17.73 -10.73 -29.42
N ARG A 15 -18.01 -9.42 -29.40
CA ARG A 15 -17.26 -8.48 -28.54
C ARG A 15 -17.48 -8.79 -27.06
N VAL A 16 -18.70 -9.10 -26.63
CA VAL A 16 -18.97 -9.36 -25.21
C VAL A 16 -18.20 -10.57 -24.64
N ILE A 17 -17.97 -11.61 -25.47
CA ILE A 17 -17.25 -12.82 -25.07
C ILE A 17 -15.74 -12.56 -24.94
N ILE A 18 -15.17 -11.73 -25.83
CA ILE A 18 -13.74 -11.38 -25.81
C ILE A 18 -13.45 -10.39 -24.66
N TRP A 19 -14.40 -9.51 -24.32
CA TRP A 19 -14.23 -8.57 -23.20
C TRP A 19 -14.37 -9.24 -21.82
N GLY A 20 -15.12 -10.36 -21.71
CA GLY A 20 -15.18 -11.18 -20.51
C GLY A 20 -13.84 -11.89 -20.20
N THR A 21 -13.12 -12.35 -21.23
CA THR A 21 -11.79 -12.98 -21.05
C THR A 21 -10.69 -11.94 -20.82
N ILE A 22 -10.81 -10.72 -21.37
CA ILE A 22 -9.87 -9.63 -21.12
C ILE A 22 -9.90 -9.15 -19.65
N SER A 23 -11.05 -9.13 -18.99
CA SER A 23 -11.13 -8.83 -17.55
C SER A 23 -10.42 -9.87 -16.68
N HIS A 24 -10.48 -11.15 -17.07
CA HIS A 24 -9.78 -12.23 -16.36
C HIS A 24 -8.26 -12.17 -16.59
N LEU A 25 -7.83 -11.77 -17.79
CA LEU A 25 -6.42 -11.55 -18.13
C LEU A 25 -5.81 -10.34 -17.40
N LYS A 26 -6.59 -9.28 -17.10
CA LYS A 26 -6.12 -8.17 -16.24
C LYS A 26 -5.85 -8.63 -14.80
N SER A 27 -6.65 -9.56 -14.28
CA SER A 27 -6.43 -10.16 -12.96
C SER A 27 -5.16 -11.02 -12.92
N LEU A 28 -4.87 -11.76 -13.99
CA LEU A 28 -3.65 -12.58 -14.11
C LEU A 28 -2.39 -11.75 -14.36
N LEU A 29 -2.50 -10.60 -15.04
CA LEU A 29 -1.38 -9.66 -15.20
C LEU A 29 -1.00 -9.00 -13.86
N SER A 30 -1.99 -8.75 -12.99
CA SER A 30 -1.73 -8.33 -11.60
C SER A 30 -1.12 -9.43 -10.73
N PHE A 31 -1.32 -10.70 -11.08
CA PHE A 31 -0.80 -11.87 -10.37
C PHE A 31 0.65 -12.21 -10.77
N CYS A 32 1.13 -11.70 -11.92
CA CYS A 32 2.49 -11.86 -12.41
C CYS A 32 3.33 -10.57 -12.32
N LEU A 33 3.14 -9.79 -11.25
CA LEU A 33 4.09 -8.76 -10.82
C LEU A 33 4.84 -9.20 -9.54
N PRO A 34 5.63 -10.28 -9.54
CA PRO A 34 6.77 -10.35 -8.63
C PRO A 34 7.94 -9.69 -9.34
N CYS A 35 7.87 -8.39 -9.61
CA CYS A 35 9.03 -7.71 -10.20
C CYS A 35 9.10 -6.25 -9.78
N ASN A 36 10.06 -5.98 -8.89
CA ASN A 36 10.96 -4.85 -9.04
C ASN A 36 10.26 -3.50 -9.30
N ASP A 37 9.43 -3.06 -8.35
CA ASP A 37 8.78 -1.76 -8.40
C ASP A 37 9.84 -0.65 -8.40
N VAL A 38 10.20 -0.16 -9.59
CA VAL A 38 10.99 1.07 -9.78
C VAL A 38 10.31 2.23 -9.06
N ALA A 39 8.98 2.22 -8.99
CA ALA A 39 8.18 3.15 -8.21
C ALA A 39 8.44 3.03 -6.69
N ALA A 40 8.48 1.81 -6.14
CA ALA A 40 8.78 1.61 -4.72
C ALA A 40 10.22 2.00 -4.38
N ARG A 41 11.19 1.68 -5.25
CA ARG A 41 12.59 2.12 -5.09
C ARG A 41 12.70 3.65 -5.14
N LYS A 42 12.02 4.30 -6.09
CA LYS A 42 11.99 5.76 -6.19
C LYS A 42 11.35 6.40 -4.96
N ALA A 43 10.24 5.86 -4.46
CA ALA A 43 9.58 6.35 -3.26
C ALA A 43 10.46 6.17 -2.01
N ALA A 44 11.20 5.06 -1.91
CA ALA A 44 12.15 4.85 -0.83
C ALA A 44 13.35 5.82 -0.89
N ILE A 45 13.90 6.08 -2.08
CA ILE A 45 14.96 7.08 -2.28
C ILE A 45 14.45 8.48 -1.95
N GLU A 46 13.26 8.85 -2.42
CA GLU A 46 12.66 10.15 -2.15
C GLU A 46 12.33 10.33 -0.65
N ALA A 47 11.85 9.29 0.01
CA ALA A 47 11.66 9.29 1.46
C ALA A 47 13.00 9.42 2.22
N ALA A 48 14.07 8.79 1.72
CA ALA A 48 15.42 8.94 2.27
C ALA A 48 15.99 10.34 2.05
N GLU A 49 15.81 10.96 0.88
CA GLU A 49 16.22 12.35 0.64
C GLU A 49 15.44 13.33 1.53
N ARG A 50 14.14 13.08 1.72
CA ARG A 50 13.30 13.92 2.58
C ARG A 50 13.63 13.77 4.07
N SER A 51 14.17 12.62 4.47
CA SER A 51 14.57 12.37 5.86
C SER A 51 15.96 12.91 6.18
N LYS A 52 16.76 13.31 5.18
CA LYS A 52 18.02 14.03 5.40
C LYS A 52 17.79 15.41 5.97
N ILE A 53 18.75 15.87 6.77
CA ILE A 53 18.78 17.22 7.31
C ILE A 53 19.14 18.20 6.18
N GLN A 54 18.13 18.84 5.61
CA GLN A 54 18.29 19.78 4.50
C GLN A 54 19.08 21.05 4.92
N ALA A 55 19.84 21.61 3.98
CA ALA A 55 20.76 22.74 4.25
C ALA A 55 20.07 24.08 4.57
N ASP A 56 18.79 24.21 4.22
CA ASP A 56 17.92 25.33 4.56
C ASP A 56 17.53 25.34 6.05
N ASN A 57 17.56 24.17 6.70
CA ASN A 57 17.20 24.00 8.11
C ASN A 57 18.22 24.66 9.06
N ILE A 58 17.73 25.32 10.11
CA ILE A 58 18.58 25.95 11.14
C ILE A 58 19.46 24.92 11.85
N GLY A 59 18.93 23.73 12.12
CA GLY A 59 19.65 22.62 12.74
C GLY A 59 20.86 22.18 11.92
N HIS A 60 20.72 22.11 10.59
CA HIS A 60 21.85 21.84 9.68
C HIS A 60 22.99 22.83 9.90
N LYS A 61 22.67 24.13 9.86
CA LYS A 61 23.66 25.21 9.99
C LYS A 61 24.36 25.18 11.36
N LEU A 62 23.63 24.87 12.42
CA LEU A 62 24.20 24.73 13.75
C LEU A 62 25.15 23.53 13.84
N LEU A 63 24.73 22.36 13.34
CA LEU A 63 25.57 21.16 13.30
C LEU A 63 26.84 21.38 12.47
N SER A 64 26.72 21.99 11.28
CA SER A 64 27.87 22.34 10.44
C SER A 64 28.85 23.28 11.13
N LYS A 65 28.37 24.28 11.88
CA LYS A 65 29.22 25.18 12.68
C LYS A 65 29.95 24.45 13.81
N MET A 66 29.33 23.41 14.37
CA MET A 66 29.94 22.54 15.39
C MET A 66 30.88 21.48 14.77
N GLY A 67 31.09 21.49 13.45
CA GLY A 67 32.01 20.60 12.75
C GLY A 67 31.41 19.29 12.24
N TRP A 68 30.09 19.09 12.40
CA TRP A 68 29.38 17.96 11.80
C TRP A 68 29.24 18.15 10.28
N ARG A 69 29.29 17.05 9.53
CA ARG A 69 29.19 17.03 8.06
C ARG A 69 28.08 16.09 7.63
N GLU A 70 27.46 16.40 6.49
CA GLU A 70 26.40 15.56 5.94
C GLU A 70 26.90 14.13 5.69
N GLY A 71 26.10 13.13 6.09
CA GLY A 71 26.45 11.72 6.00
C GLY A 71 27.35 11.20 7.12
N GLU A 72 27.78 12.06 8.06
CA GLU A 72 28.62 11.67 9.17
C GLU A 72 27.80 11.33 10.43
N GLY A 73 28.17 10.25 11.12
CA GLY A 73 27.58 9.88 12.39
C GLY A 73 27.96 10.86 13.51
N LEU A 74 27.09 11.04 14.50
CA LEU A 74 27.39 11.86 15.68
C LEU A 74 28.28 11.12 16.70
N GLY A 75 28.94 11.86 17.59
CA GLY A 75 29.82 11.33 18.64
C GLY A 75 31.30 11.61 18.40
N SER A 76 32.15 11.38 19.41
CA SER A 76 33.59 11.67 19.35
C SER A 76 34.32 10.91 18.23
N SER A 77 33.94 9.64 18.04
CA SER A 77 34.45 8.74 17.00
C SER A 77 33.67 8.79 15.70
N LYS A 78 32.64 9.65 15.59
CA LYS A 78 31.77 9.75 14.41
C LYS A 78 31.03 8.45 14.06
N SER A 79 30.90 7.54 15.04
CA SER A 79 30.35 6.19 14.87
C SER A 79 28.86 6.09 15.21
N GLY A 80 28.19 7.22 15.49
CA GLY A 80 26.74 7.25 15.66
C GLY A 80 26.01 6.94 14.36
N ILE A 81 24.72 6.62 14.47
CA ILE A 81 23.88 6.34 13.30
C ILE A 81 23.71 7.63 12.49
N ALA A 82 24.10 7.62 11.21
CA ALA A 82 23.98 8.76 10.30
C ALA A 82 22.58 8.86 9.69
N ASP A 83 21.99 7.73 9.32
CA ASP A 83 20.66 7.67 8.72
C ASP A 83 19.56 7.52 9.78
N PRO A 84 18.43 8.22 9.65
CA PRO A 84 17.34 8.09 10.60
C PRO A 84 16.77 6.67 10.61
N ILE A 85 16.58 6.11 11.81
CA ILE A 85 15.92 4.82 11.97
C ILE A 85 14.43 4.96 11.68
N THR A 86 13.90 4.08 10.82
CA THR A 86 12.46 4.03 10.59
C THR A 86 11.81 3.28 11.75
N ALA A 87 10.89 3.93 12.46
CA ALA A 87 10.00 3.21 13.36
C ALA A 87 9.18 2.24 12.51
N GLY A 88 9.13 0.96 12.89
CA GLY A 88 8.36 -0.06 12.16
C GLY A 88 6.85 0.24 12.16
N SER A 89 6.03 -0.80 12.01
CA SER A 89 4.56 -0.63 12.07
C SER A 89 4.13 -0.02 13.41
N VAL A 90 3.79 1.28 13.37
CA VAL A 90 3.24 1.98 14.54
C VAL A 90 1.81 1.51 14.70
N LYS A 91 1.54 0.79 15.80
CA LYS A 91 0.18 0.33 16.12
C LYS A 91 -0.71 1.54 16.37
N SER A 92 -1.75 1.69 15.56
CA SER A 92 -2.85 2.63 15.77
C SER A 92 -3.97 2.05 16.64
N ASN A 93 -3.82 0.81 17.10
CA ASN A 93 -4.79 0.09 17.91
C ASN A 93 -4.29 -0.09 19.35
N ASN A 94 -5.23 -0.30 20.28
CA ASN A 94 -4.94 -0.52 21.69
C ASN A 94 -4.63 -1.99 22.01
N LEU A 95 -4.11 -2.75 21.04
CA LEU A 95 -3.77 -4.16 21.23
C LEU A 95 -2.37 -4.30 21.84
N GLY A 96 -2.15 -5.34 22.63
CA GLY A 96 -0.84 -5.64 23.22
C GLY A 96 0.27 -5.82 22.17
N VAL A 97 1.53 -5.70 22.58
CA VAL A 97 2.69 -5.95 21.70
C VAL A 97 2.63 -7.37 21.14
N GLY A 98 2.92 -7.54 19.84
CA GLY A 98 2.82 -8.84 19.16
C GLY A 98 1.40 -9.29 18.78
N ALA A 99 0.34 -8.62 19.27
CA ALA A 99 -1.01 -8.94 18.85
C ALA A 99 -1.22 -8.62 17.37
N HIS A 100 -1.70 -9.60 16.61
CA HIS A 100 -2.15 -9.45 15.24
C HIS A 100 -3.56 -8.84 15.21
N GLN A 101 -3.91 -8.13 14.15
CA GLN A 101 -5.23 -7.52 14.08
C GLN A 101 -6.27 -8.66 13.96
N PRO A 102 -7.28 -8.74 14.86
CA PRO A 102 -8.16 -9.93 14.95
C PRO A 102 -9.05 -10.15 13.72
N GLY A 103 -9.06 -9.21 12.76
CA GLY A 103 -9.77 -9.33 11.49
C GLY A 103 -8.86 -9.56 10.28
N GLU A 104 -7.54 -9.60 10.45
CA GLU A 104 -6.62 -9.83 9.34
C GLU A 104 -6.65 -11.33 8.97
N VAL A 105 -6.93 -11.58 7.68
CA VAL A 105 -7.01 -12.93 7.10
C VAL A 105 -5.60 -13.34 6.69
N THR A 106 -5.05 -14.33 7.36
CA THR A 106 -3.72 -14.86 7.04
C THR A 106 -3.87 -16.16 6.25
N PRO A 107 -2.94 -16.46 5.32
CA PRO A 107 -3.00 -17.70 4.54
C PRO A 107 -2.83 -18.97 5.39
N GLU A 108 -2.34 -18.85 6.62
CA GLU A 108 -2.20 -19.92 7.61
C GLU A 108 -3.51 -20.25 8.37
N ASP A 109 -4.54 -19.39 8.28
CA ASP A 109 -5.83 -19.64 8.91
C ASP A 109 -6.58 -20.81 8.23
N ASP A 110 -7.27 -21.65 9.00
CA ASP A 110 -8.19 -22.65 8.46
C ASP A 110 -9.34 -21.97 7.67
N ILE A 111 -9.92 -22.70 6.72
CA ILE A 111 -11.05 -22.29 5.88
C ILE A 111 -12.20 -21.73 6.74
N TYR A 112 -12.47 -22.33 7.91
CA TYR A 112 -13.48 -21.85 8.83
C TYR A 112 -13.14 -20.48 9.44
N ASP A 113 -11.89 -20.29 9.87
CA ASP A 113 -11.43 -19.04 10.46
C ASP A 113 -11.37 -17.91 9.42
N GLN A 114 -10.94 -18.21 8.19
CA GLN A 114 -10.99 -17.28 7.07
C GLN A 114 -12.43 -16.82 6.78
N TYR A 115 -13.38 -17.75 6.73
CA TYR A 115 -14.80 -17.44 6.54
C TYR A 115 -15.33 -16.53 7.65
N LYS A 116 -15.05 -16.88 8.91
CA LYS A 116 -15.46 -16.10 10.09
C LYS A 116 -14.90 -14.68 10.04
N LYS A 117 -13.59 -14.51 9.81
CA LYS A 117 -12.93 -13.20 9.73
C LYS A 117 -13.51 -12.34 8.59
N ARG A 118 -13.67 -12.92 7.40
CA ARG A 118 -14.25 -12.23 6.24
C ARG A 118 -15.69 -11.80 6.47
N MET A 119 -16.48 -12.62 7.15
CA MET A 119 -17.86 -12.29 7.49
C MET A 119 -17.94 -11.19 8.56
N MET A 120 -17.10 -11.24 9.61
CA MET A 120 -17.04 -10.19 10.63
C MET A 120 -16.65 -8.82 10.06
N LEU A 121 -15.66 -8.76 9.16
CA LEU A 121 -15.27 -7.51 8.48
C LEU A 121 -16.44 -6.90 7.69
N GLY A 122 -17.29 -7.73 7.08
CA GLY A 122 -18.48 -7.26 6.36
C GLY A 122 -19.51 -6.56 7.24
N TYR A 123 -19.60 -6.87 8.53
CA TYR A 123 -20.50 -6.18 9.47
C TYR A 123 -19.95 -4.84 9.96
N LYS A 124 -18.62 -4.66 9.99
CA LYS A 124 -17.99 -3.42 10.46
C LYS A 124 -18.36 -2.20 9.60
N TYR A 125 -18.60 -2.40 8.31
CA TYR A 125 -18.86 -1.33 7.34
C TYR A 125 -20.31 -1.28 6.86
N ARG A 126 -21.22 -2.01 7.49
CA ARG A 126 -22.65 -1.87 7.18
C ARG A 126 -23.16 -0.55 7.75
N PRO A 127 -23.82 0.30 6.94
CA PRO A 127 -24.48 1.49 7.45
C PRO A 127 -25.46 1.10 8.57
N ASN A 128 -25.38 1.77 9.72
CA ASN A 128 -26.31 1.53 10.82
C ASN A 128 -27.67 2.15 10.45
N PRO A 129 -28.74 1.35 10.26
CA PRO A 129 -30.05 1.86 9.86
C PRO A 129 -30.78 2.64 10.96
N LEU A 130 -30.19 2.81 12.14
CA LEU A 130 -30.76 3.53 13.28
C LEU A 130 -30.07 4.87 13.58
N GLU A 131 -29.07 5.27 12.78
CA GLU A 131 -28.30 6.51 13.01
C GLU A 131 -28.78 7.72 12.20
N ASP A 132 -29.97 7.66 11.63
CA ASP A 132 -30.64 8.82 11.03
C ASP A 132 -31.29 9.70 12.13
N ASN A 133 -30.50 10.18 13.10
CA ASN A 133 -30.93 11.25 14.00
C ASN A 133 -30.72 12.60 13.33
N ASN A 134 -31.56 12.90 12.34
CA ASN A 134 -31.75 14.25 11.82
C ASN A 134 -33.09 14.77 12.32
N PHE A 135 -33.08 15.30 13.55
CA PHE A 135 -34.08 16.24 14.08
C PHE A 135 -33.35 17.54 14.46
#